data_AF-A0A916E2H4-F1
#
_entry.id   AF-A0A916E2H4-F1
#
_cell.length_a   1.000
_cell.length_b   1.000
_cell.length_c   1.000
_cell.angle_alpha   90.00
_cell.angle_beta   90.00
_cell.angle_gamma   90.00
#
_symmetry.space_group_name_H-M   'P 1'
#
loop_
_entity.id
_entity.type
_entity.pdbx_description
1 polymer ?
#
loop_
_entity_poly.entity_id
_entity_poly.type
_entity_poly.pdbx_seq_one_letter_code
_entity_poly.pdbx_strand_id
1 'polypeptide(L)'
;MSDNIEDSNESFFNFNDTITKELVHELKLHRVVGFHENILHVYGVTTYDEDRNDQYLFVLEYADGGTLQNYLKENFLDLTWSDKLNLALQLSYAVSCLHDEEIIHLDLHSKNIMIILIYIPSVGIVNQFFVQQ
;
A
#
# COMPACT_ATOMS: atom_id res chain seq x y z
N MET A 1 -21.10 15.34 47.55
CA MET A 1 -19.69 15.68 47.82
C MET A 1 -18.93 14.37 47.66
N SER A 2 -18.31 14.04 46.54
CA SER A 2 -17.79 14.84 45.41
C SER A 2 -17.67 13.85 44.23
N ASP A 3 -18.29 14.12 43.09
CA ASP A 3 -17.71 14.70 41.86
C ASP A 3 -17.22 13.64 40.86
N ASN A 4 -17.72 13.80 39.63
CA ASN A 4 -17.53 12.99 38.44
C ASN A 4 -16.07 13.00 37.96
N ILE A 5 -15.60 11.90 37.37
CA ILE A 5 -14.79 11.97 36.15
C ILE A 5 -15.38 10.98 35.16
N GLU A 6 -16.07 11.58 34.21
CA GLU A 6 -16.56 11.03 32.96
C GLU A 6 -15.32 10.70 32.12
N ASP A 7 -14.80 9.47 32.19
CA ASP A 7 -13.81 9.03 31.22
C ASP A 7 -14.55 8.58 29.96
N SER A 8 -14.34 9.40 28.93
CA SER A 8 -14.84 9.30 27.57
C SER A 8 -14.69 7.89 27.01
N ASN A 9 -15.82 7.18 26.94
CA ASN A 9 -16.00 6.06 26.00
C ASN A 9 -16.06 6.62 24.56
N GLU A 10 -14.95 7.17 24.08
CA GLU A 10 -14.75 7.39 22.64
C GLU A 10 -14.36 6.05 22.02
N SER A 11 -15.41 5.33 21.58
CA SER A 11 -15.40 4.28 20.56
C SER A 11 -14.12 3.46 20.42
N PHE A 12 -13.96 2.47 21.29
CA PHE A 12 -13.13 1.31 20.96
C PHE A 12 -13.72 0.64 19.71
N PHE A 13 -13.01 0.76 18.59
CA PHE A 13 -13.39 0.16 17.32
C PHE A 13 -13.52 -1.35 17.51
N ASN A 14 -14.73 -1.86 17.29
CA ASN A 14 -14.99 -3.30 17.27
C ASN A 14 -14.39 -3.84 15.96
N PHE A 15 -13.23 -4.52 16.03
CA PHE A 15 -12.53 -5.13 14.89
C PHE A 15 -13.37 -6.32 14.36
N ASN A 16 -14.18 -6.04 13.35
CA ASN A 16 -15.35 -6.83 12.97
C ASN A 16 -15.21 -7.23 11.49
N ASP A 17 -14.96 -8.52 11.18
CA ASP A 17 -15.11 -9.29 9.91
C ASP A 17 -14.75 -8.61 8.55
N THR A 18 -15.23 -7.39 8.32
CA THR A 18 -14.98 -6.52 7.18
C THR A 18 -13.49 -6.28 6.90
N ILE A 19 -12.68 -5.88 7.88
CA ILE A 19 -11.23 -5.62 7.67
C ILE A 19 -10.52 -6.91 7.22
N THR A 20 -10.85 -8.04 7.83
CA THR A 20 -10.27 -9.34 7.44
C THR A 20 -10.70 -9.74 6.03
N LYS A 21 -11.95 -9.49 5.65
CA LYS A 21 -12.44 -9.73 4.29
C LYS A 21 -11.72 -8.88 3.24
N GLU A 22 -11.49 -7.62 3.53
CA GLU A 22 -10.75 -6.70 2.66
C GLU A 22 -9.30 -7.17 2.48
N LEU A 23 -8.62 -7.51 3.57
CA LEU A 23 -7.26 -8.02 3.53
C LEU A 23 -7.15 -9.33 2.73
N VAL A 24 -8.08 -10.26 2.93
CA VAL A 24 -8.14 -11.51 2.16
C VAL A 24 -8.45 -11.24 0.68
N HIS A 25 -9.29 -10.25 0.40
CA HIS A 25 -9.60 -9.85 -0.97
C HIS A 25 -8.38 -9.27 -1.68
N GLU A 26 -7.67 -8.33 -1.06
CA GLU A 26 -6.43 -7.76 -1.59
C GLU A 26 -5.36 -8.81 -1.82
N LEU A 27 -5.16 -9.73 -0.86
CA LEU A 27 -4.17 -10.81 -1.01
C LEU A 27 -4.51 -11.74 -2.17
N LYS A 28 -5.81 -11.99 -2.44
CA LYS A 28 -6.24 -12.79 -3.60
C LYS A 28 -5.95 -12.08 -4.92
N LEU A 29 -6.24 -10.79 -5.01
CA LEU A 29 -5.93 -9.98 -6.20
C LEU A 29 -4.42 -9.92 -6.43
N HIS A 30 -3.66 -9.62 -5.37
CA HIS A 30 -2.20 -9.55 -5.44
C HIS A 30 -1.59 -10.87 -5.91
N ARG A 31 -2.11 -12.03 -5.49
CA ARG A 31 -1.60 -13.33 -5.95
C ARG A 31 -1.66 -13.52 -7.47
N VAL A 32 -2.57 -12.83 -8.15
CA VAL A 32 -2.69 -12.90 -9.62
C VAL A 32 -1.60 -12.08 -10.29
N VAL A 33 -1.28 -10.89 -9.78
CA VAL A 33 -0.41 -9.91 -10.45
C VAL A 33 0.97 -9.72 -9.79
N GLY A 34 1.18 -10.29 -8.61
CA GLY A 34 2.38 -10.11 -7.78
C GLY A 34 3.65 -10.73 -8.34
N PHE A 35 3.60 -11.31 -9.54
CA PHE A 35 4.76 -11.76 -10.31
C PHE A 35 5.42 -10.63 -11.11
N HIS A 36 4.73 -9.50 -11.30
CA HIS A 36 5.19 -8.40 -12.15
C HIS A 36 6.19 -7.50 -11.42
N GLU A 37 7.31 -7.16 -12.07
CA GLU A 37 8.43 -6.42 -11.45
C GLU A 37 8.09 -5.00 -10.98
N ASN A 38 7.00 -4.40 -11.48
CA ASN A 38 6.50 -3.09 -11.08
C ASN A 38 5.29 -3.16 -10.11
N ILE A 39 5.00 -4.34 -9.57
CA ILE A 39 4.03 -4.54 -8.49
C ILE A 39 4.84 -4.89 -7.24
N LEU A 40 4.58 -4.20 -6.13
CA LEU A 40 5.32 -4.45 -4.90
C LEU A 40 5.06 -5.87 -4.40
N HIS A 41 6.09 -6.60 -3.99
CA HIS A 41 5.89 -7.96 -3.50
C HIS A 41 5.24 -7.98 -2.12
N VAL A 42 4.29 -8.90 -1.95
CA VAL A 42 3.69 -9.29 -0.66
C VAL A 42 4.28 -10.65 -0.29
N TYR A 43 5.03 -10.71 0.81
CA TYR A 43 5.61 -11.96 1.32
C TYR A 43 4.60 -12.78 2.13
N GLY A 44 3.60 -12.13 2.72
CA GLY A 44 2.55 -12.81 3.45
C GLY A 44 1.83 -11.93 4.45
N VAL A 45 1.21 -12.57 5.43
CA VAL A 45 0.47 -11.94 6.52
C VAL A 45 1.04 -12.41 7.84
N THR A 46 1.19 -11.50 8.80
CA THR A 46 1.53 -11.80 10.19
C THR A 46 0.42 -11.31 11.11
N THR A 47 0.35 -11.88 12.30
CA THR A 47 -0.54 -11.40 13.36
C THR A 47 0.27 -10.68 14.43
N TYR A 48 -0.35 -9.66 15.03
CA TYR A 48 0.18 -8.95 16.18
C TYR A 48 -0.88 -8.97 17.29
N ASP A 49 -0.51 -9.50 18.46
CA ASP A 49 -1.38 -9.58 19.64
C ASP A 49 -0.92 -8.55 20.66
N GLU A 50 -1.45 -7.34 20.54
CA GLU A 50 -1.52 -6.39 21.64
C GLU A 50 -2.97 -6.41 22.17
N ASP A 51 -3.14 -6.85 23.41
CA ASP A 51 -4.38 -6.77 24.19
C ASP A 51 -5.57 -7.65 23.72
N ARG A 52 -5.32 -8.85 23.18
CA ARG A 52 -6.36 -9.85 22.78
C ARG A 52 -7.20 -9.45 21.56
N ASN A 53 -6.71 -8.52 20.75
CA ASN A 53 -7.25 -8.24 19.42
C ASN A 53 -6.20 -8.64 18.40
N ASP A 54 -6.33 -9.84 17.83
CA ASP A 54 -5.46 -10.31 16.75
C ASP A 54 -5.51 -9.32 15.57
N GLN A 55 -4.47 -8.51 15.40
CA GLN A 55 -4.33 -7.59 14.25
C GLN A 55 -3.56 -8.29 13.14
N TYR A 56 -4.13 -8.31 11.94
CA TYR A 56 -3.47 -8.82 10.75
C TYR A 56 -2.68 -7.72 10.05
N LEU A 57 -1.42 -8.00 9.71
CA LEU A 57 -0.51 -7.08 9.05
C LEU A 57 0.08 -7.73 7.80
N PHE A 58 0.23 -6.96 6.72
CA PHE A 58 0.98 -7.44 5.55
C PHE A 58 2.49 -7.36 5.79
N VAL A 59 3.20 -8.39 5.33
CA VAL A 59 4.65 -8.39 5.21
C VAL A 59 4.96 -8.08 3.75
N LEU A 60 5.51 -6.90 3.50
CA LEU A 60 5.73 -6.34 2.16
C LEU A 60 7.23 -6.22 1.84
N GLU A 61 7.56 -6.14 0.56
CA GLU A 61 8.88 -5.70 0.11
C GLU A 61 9.21 -4.30 0.65
N TYR A 62 10.45 -4.15 1.11
CA TYR A 62 10.89 -2.89 1.67
C TYR A 62 11.23 -1.89 0.56
N ALA A 63 10.41 -0.86 0.44
CA ALA A 63 10.62 0.26 -0.48
C ALA A 63 11.43 1.38 0.20
N ASP A 64 12.75 1.32 0.00
CA ASP A 64 13.73 2.23 0.59
C ASP A 64 13.64 3.68 0.08
N GLY A 65 13.00 3.90 -1.06
CA GLY A 65 12.70 5.24 -1.60
C GLY A 65 11.39 5.86 -1.08
N GLY A 66 10.62 5.14 -0.26
CA GLY A 66 9.35 5.62 0.27
C GLY A 66 8.28 5.83 -0.80
N THR A 67 7.35 6.77 -0.57
CA THR A 67 6.28 7.06 -1.55
C THR A 67 6.80 7.93 -2.70
N LEU A 68 6.26 7.77 -3.91
CA LEU A 68 6.54 8.62 -5.06
C LEU A 68 6.30 10.10 -4.72
N GLN A 69 5.28 10.41 -3.92
CA GLN A 69 5.04 11.77 -3.46
C GLN A 69 6.26 12.36 -2.72
N ASN A 70 6.78 11.64 -1.73
CA ASN A 70 7.91 12.12 -0.94
C ASN A 70 9.19 12.13 -1.76
N TYR A 71 9.41 11.08 -2.55
CA TYR A 71 10.54 10.99 -3.46
C TYR A 71 10.61 12.17 -4.42
N LEU A 72 9.49 12.53 -5.06
CA LEU A 72 9.45 13.69 -5.96
C LEU A 72 9.60 15.02 -5.21
N LYS A 73 9.05 15.18 -4.00
CA LYS A 73 9.26 16.41 -3.22
C LYS A 73 10.76 16.70 -2.99
N GLU A 74 11.55 15.66 -2.77
CA GLU A 74 12.97 15.79 -2.46
C GLU A 74 13.87 15.81 -3.72
N ASN A 75 13.53 15.03 -4.74
CA ASN A 75 14.45 14.73 -5.85
C ASN A 75 14.01 15.32 -7.21
N PHE A 76 12.86 16.01 -7.32
CA PHE A 76 12.31 16.42 -8.63
C PHE A 76 13.24 17.27 -9.50
N LEU A 77 14.08 18.10 -8.89
CA LEU A 77 15.06 18.94 -9.59
C LEU A 77 16.28 18.15 -10.06
N ASP A 78 16.63 17.08 -9.36
CA ASP A 78 17.78 16.24 -9.67
C ASP A 78 17.44 15.16 -10.72
N LEU A 79 16.17 14.81 -10.86
CA LEU A 79 15.68 13.88 -11.88
C LEU A 79 15.80 14.46 -13.29
N THR A 80 16.50 13.74 -14.17
CA THR A 80 16.51 14.04 -15.60
C THR A 80 15.15 13.73 -16.24
N TRP A 81 14.92 14.24 -17.44
CA TRP A 81 13.74 13.84 -18.22
C TRP A 81 13.69 12.33 -18.50
N SER A 82 14.84 11.69 -18.66
CA SER A 82 14.91 10.24 -18.85
C SER A 82 14.42 9.50 -17.61
N ASP A 83 14.81 9.95 -16.42
CA ASP A 83 14.37 9.31 -15.16
C ASP A 83 12.86 9.46 -14.97
N LYS A 84 12.31 10.65 -15.28
CA LYS A 84 10.87 10.90 -15.22
C LYS A 84 10.09 10.02 -16.20
N LEU A 85 10.61 9.83 -17.41
CA LEU A 85 10.02 8.93 -18.40
C LEU A 85 10.09 7.47 -17.95
N ASN A 86 11.20 7.04 -17.36
CA ASN A 86 11.34 5.68 -16.83
C ASN A 86 10.33 5.40 -15.70
N LEU A 87 10.16 6.34 -14.77
CA LEU A 87 9.15 6.23 -13.71
C LEU A 87 7.73 6.11 -14.30
N ALA A 88 7.39 6.95 -15.27
CA ALA A 88 6.10 6.91 -15.95
C ALA A 88 5.88 5.60 -16.72
N LEU A 89 6.92 5.08 -17.36
CA LEU A 89 6.86 3.84 -18.11
C LEU A 89 6.61 2.64 -17.20
N GLN A 90 7.34 2.53 -16.09
CA GLN A 90 7.13 1.46 -15.11
C GLN A 90 5.73 1.51 -14.48
N LEU A 91 5.25 2.71 -14.16
CA LEU A 91 3.86 2.88 -13.71
C LEU A 91 2.86 2.40 -14.77
N SER A 92 3.11 2.69 -16.04
CA SER A 92 2.24 2.23 -17.11
C SER A 92 2.25 0.71 -17.26
N TYR A 93 3.40 0.04 -17.05
CA TYR A 93 3.48 -1.41 -17.07
C TYR A 93 2.75 -2.05 -15.88
N ALA A 94 2.91 -1.50 -14.68
CA ALA A 94 2.17 -1.95 -13.50
C ALA A 94 0.65 -1.85 -13.71
N VAL A 95 0.17 -0.71 -14.22
CA VAL A 95 -1.26 -0.50 -14.53
C VAL A 95 -1.74 -1.41 -15.65
N SER A 96 -0.92 -1.62 -16.70
CA SER A 96 -1.25 -2.57 -17.77
C SER A 96 -1.43 -3.99 -17.22
N CYS A 97 -0.50 -4.45 -16.38
CA CYS A 97 -0.56 -5.77 -15.75
C CYS A 97 -1.83 -5.94 -14.90
N LEU A 98 -2.27 -4.91 -14.17
CA LEU A 98 -3.53 -4.95 -13.43
C LEU A 98 -4.73 -5.07 -14.39
N HIS A 99 -4.77 -4.25 -15.44
CA HIS A 99 -5.89 -4.24 -16.38
C HIS A 99 -5.98 -5.51 -17.24
N ASP A 100 -4.86 -6.16 -17.56
CA ASP A 100 -4.83 -7.44 -18.28
C ASP A 100 -5.54 -8.56 -17.49
N GLU A 101 -5.57 -8.43 -16.16
CA GLU A 101 -6.27 -9.33 -15.24
C GLU A 101 -7.64 -8.76 -14.78
N GLU A 102 -8.15 -7.75 -15.49
CA GLU A 102 -9.42 -7.06 -15.21
C GLU A 102 -9.48 -6.40 -13.81
N ILE A 103 -8.32 -6.10 -13.21
CA ILE A 103 -8.20 -5.45 -11.90
C ILE A 103 -8.10 -3.93 -12.09
N ILE A 104 -9.04 -3.19 -11.50
CA ILE A 104 -9.00 -1.73 -11.45
C ILE A 104 -8.46 -1.32 -10.08
N HIS A 105 -7.36 -0.55 -10.03
CA HIS A 105 -6.73 -0.15 -8.76
C HIS A 105 -7.62 0.75 -7.89
N LEU A 106 -8.46 1.59 -8.50
CA LEU A 106 -9.39 2.56 -7.88
C LEU A 106 -8.77 3.68 -7.04
N ASP A 107 -7.60 3.49 -6.42
CA ASP A 107 -6.91 4.50 -5.61
C ASP A 107 -5.46 4.77 -6.08
N LEU A 108 -5.30 4.89 -7.40
CA LEU A 108 -3.98 5.11 -8.00
C LEU A 108 -3.56 6.58 -7.84
N HIS A 109 -2.72 6.85 -6.84
CA HIS A 109 -2.16 8.18 -6.60
C HIS A 109 -0.74 8.12 -6.02
N SER A 110 -0.01 9.24 -6.05
CA SER A 110 1.41 9.30 -5.68
C SER A 110 1.77 8.89 -4.24
N LYS A 111 0.79 8.77 -3.33
CA LYS A 111 1.01 8.23 -1.98
C LYS A 111 0.94 6.70 -1.90
N ASN A 112 0.31 6.04 -2.88
CA ASN A 112 0.13 4.59 -3.01
C ASN A 112 1.10 3.99 -4.05
N ILE A 113 2.09 4.78 -4.43
CA ILE A 113 3.14 4.37 -5.34
C ILE A 113 4.41 4.40 -4.51
N MET A 114 5.09 3.26 -4.42
CA MET A 114 6.32 3.11 -3.66
C MET A 114 7.52 3.07 -4.60
N ILE A 115 8.63 3.64 -4.14
CA ILE A 115 9.89 3.71 -4.85
C ILE A 115 10.88 2.73 -4.22
N ILE A 116 11.45 1.87 -5.05
CA ILE A 116 12.54 0.95 -4.70
C ILE A 116 13.78 1.41 -5.46
N LEU A 117 14.87 1.73 -4.76
CA LEU A 117 16.04 2.41 -5.34
C LEU A 117 17.14 1.46 -5.87
N ILE A 118 16.88 0.16 -5.95
CA ILE A 118 17.92 -0.84 -6.24
C ILE A 118 18.25 -0.90 -7.75
N TYR A 119 19.37 -0.29 -8.14
CA TYR A 119 20.06 -0.30 -9.46
C TYR A 119 19.29 0.29 -10.67
N ILE A 120 17.97 0.30 -10.65
CA ILE A 120 17.05 1.11 -11.47
C ILE A 120 15.93 1.46 -10.50
N PRO A 121 15.45 2.72 -10.38
CA PRO A 121 14.30 2.99 -9.53
C PRO A 121 13.15 2.14 -10.06
N SER A 122 12.78 1.06 -9.37
CA SER A 122 11.61 0.25 -9.67
C SER A 122 10.45 0.84 -8.90
N VAL A 123 9.39 1.20 -9.62
CA VAL A 123 8.16 1.67 -9.01
C VAL A 123 7.30 0.45 -8.70
N GLY A 124 7.05 0.21 -7.42
CA GLY A 124 6.06 -0.76 -6.97
C GLY A 124 4.75 -0.05 -6.69
N ILE A 125 3.65 -0.50 -7.28
CA ILE A 125 2.32 -0.07 -6.82
C ILE A 125 2.01 -0.77 -5.49
N VAL A 126 1.60 0.00 -4.48
CA VAL A 126 1.17 -0.51 -3.17
C VAL A 126 -0.17 0.12 -2.83
N ASN A 127 -1.20 -0.70 -2.78
CA ASN A 127 -2.43 -0.26 -2.16
C ASN A 127 -2.19 -0.18 -0.64
N GLN A 128 -2.27 1.02 -0.08
CA GLN A 128 -2.37 1.19 1.36
C GLN A 128 -3.83 1.59 1.64
N PHE A 129 -4.67 0.57 1.86
CA PHE A 129 -6.09 0.57 2.25
C PHE A 129 -6.84 1.93 2.26
N PHE A 130 -7.93 2.02 1.47
CA PHE A 130 -9.26 2.44 1.94
C PHE A 130 -10.41 1.95 1.00
N VAL A 131 -11.54 1.66 1.63
CA VAL A 131 -12.78 1.02 1.14
C VAL A 131 -13.63 1.94 0.24
N GLN A 132 -14.25 1.38 -0.81
CA GLN A 132 -15.69 1.54 -1.11
C GLN A 132 -16.13 0.54 -2.20
N GLN A 133 -16.89 -0.49 -1.81
CA GLN A 133 -18.31 -0.67 -2.17
C GLN A 133 -19.03 -1.51 -1.11
#